data_AF-A0A7K6GVU9-F1
#
_entry.id   AF-A0A7K6GVU9-F1
#
_cell.length_a   1.000
_cell.length_b   1.000
_cell.length_c   1.000
_cell.angle_alpha   90.00
_cell.angle_beta   90.00
_cell.angle_gamma   90.00
#
_symmetry.space_group_name_H-M   'P 1'
#
loop_
_entity.id
_entity.type
_entity.pdbx_description
1 polymer ?
#
loop_
_entity_poly.entity_id
_entity_poly.type
_entity_poly.pdbx_seq_one_letter_code
_entity_poly.pdbx_strand_id
1 'polypeptide(L)'
;DLQIERERTVYNISGGCTALVVVYLLGKLYVANAGDSRAIIIRNGEVIPMSSEFTPETERQRLQYLAYMQPHLLGNEFTHLEFPRRVQRKEVGKRMLYRDFNMTGWAYKTIEEDDLKFPLIYGEGKKARVMATIGVTRGLGDHDLKVHDSNIYIKPFLSSSPEVK
;
A
#
# COMPACT_ATOMS: atom_id res chain seq x y z
N ASP A 1 7.33 10.61 -15.01
CA ASP A 1 6.98 12.04 -15.11
C ASP A 1 8.27 12.75 -15.49
N LEU A 2 8.31 13.33 -16.69
CA LEU A 2 9.52 13.90 -17.26
C LEU A 2 10.08 15.07 -16.44
N GLN A 3 9.21 15.80 -15.72
CA GLN A 3 9.66 16.89 -14.85
C GLN A 3 10.41 16.35 -13.64
N ILE A 4 9.83 15.35 -12.96
CA ILE A 4 10.47 14.70 -11.81
C ILE A 4 11.80 14.07 -12.21
N GLU A 5 11.88 13.43 -13.39
CA GLU A 5 13.12 12.87 -13.90
C GLU A 5 14.21 13.93 -14.09
N ARG A 6 13.87 15.11 -14.64
CA ARG A 6 14.82 16.22 -14.78
C ARG A 6 15.25 16.80 -13.45
N GLU A 7 14.30 17.10 -12.56
CA GLU A 7 14.59 17.70 -11.26
C GLU A 7 15.51 16.82 -10.41
N ARG A 8 15.36 15.49 -10.52
CA ARG A 8 16.22 14.53 -9.82
C ARG A 8 17.66 14.46 -10.34
N THR A 9 17.95 14.99 -11.53
CA THR A 9 19.34 15.16 -12.00
C THR A 9 20.02 16.38 -11.36
N VAL A 10 19.24 17.34 -10.86
CA VAL A 10 19.72 18.61 -10.30
C VAL A 10 19.69 18.58 -8.77
N TYR A 11 18.66 17.96 -8.20
CA TYR A 11 18.41 17.92 -6.76
C TYR A 11 18.45 16.48 -6.23
N ASN A 12 19.15 16.29 -5.12
CA ASN A 12 19.14 15.02 -4.40
C ASN A 12 17.85 14.91 -3.56
N ILE A 13 16.77 14.44 -4.18
CA ILE A 13 15.47 14.26 -3.54
C ILE A 13 15.41 12.86 -2.93
N SER A 14 15.70 12.76 -1.64
CA SER A 14 15.62 11.49 -0.90
C SER A 14 14.32 11.39 -0.09
N GLY A 15 13.69 10.22 -0.15
CA GLY A 15 12.51 9.89 0.66
C GLY A 15 11.20 10.43 0.11
N GLY A 16 10.16 10.32 0.92
CA GLY A 16 8.81 10.74 0.60
C GLY A 16 8.08 11.31 1.81
N CYS A 17 6.87 11.81 1.56
CA CYS A 17 6.02 12.37 2.59
C CYS A 17 4.55 12.04 2.35
N THR A 18 3.80 12.04 3.45
CA THR A 18 2.35 12.14 3.39
C THR A 18 1.95 13.59 3.10
N ALA A 19 0.74 13.78 2.59
CA ALA A 19 0.16 15.10 2.37
C ALA A 19 -1.29 15.11 2.84
N LEU A 20 -1.63 16.06 3.69
CA LEU A 20 -3.00 16.32 4.12
C LEU A 20 -3.27 17.82 4.01
N VAL A 21 -4.31 18.18 3.26
CA VAL A 21 -4.67 19.58 2.98
C VAL A 21 -6.13 19.79 3.30
N VAL A 22 -6.41 20.90 4.00
CA VAL A 22 -7.77 21.34 4.30
C VAL A 22 -7.99 22.70 3.67
N VAL A 23 -9.02 22.83 2.85
CA VAL A 23 -9.39 24.08 2.18
C VAL A 23 -10.81 24.44 2.56
N TYR A 24 -11.01 25.65 3.11
CA TYR A 24 -12.34 26.21 3.29
C TYR A 24 -12.61 27.20 2.17
N LEU A 25 -13.62 26.93 1.35
CA LEU A 25 -13.97 27.75 0.20
C LEU A 25 -15.48 27.79 0.02
N LEU A 26 -16.03 29.02 -0.06
CA LEU A 26 -17.45 29.28 -0.32
C LEU A 26 -18.40 28.50 0.61
N GLY A 27 -18.10 28.47 1.91
CA GLY A 27 -18.94 27.79 2.88
C GLY A 27 -18.72 26.27 2.99
N LYS A 28 -17.83 25.69 2.17
CA LYS A 28 -17.53 24.26 2.15
C LYS A 28 -16.11 23.98 2.62
N LEU A 29 -15.95 22.89 3.37
CA LEU A 29 -14.67 22.38 3.81
C LEU A 29 -14.30 21.18 2.96
N TYR A 30 -13.16 21.24 2.26
CA TYR A 30 -12.61 20.16 1.47
C TYR A 30 -11.40 19.59 2.18
N VAL A 31 -11.31 18.27 2.28
CA VAL A 31 -10.18 17.58 2.91
C VAL A 31 -9.57 16.61 1.92
N ALA A 32 -8.32 16.87 1.55
CA ALA A 32 -7.54 16.02 0.67
C ALA A 32 -6.47 15.26 1.48
N ASN A 33 -6.41 13.94 1.37
CA ASN A 33 -5.40 13.12 2.05
C ASN A 33 -4.69 12.14 1.12
N ALA A 34 -3.37 12.08 1.21
CA ALA A 34 -2.49 11.09 0.60
C ALA A 34 -1.48 10.60 1.65
N GLY A 35 -1.79 9.46 2.29
CA GLY A 35 -0.95 8.83 3.31
C GLY A 35 -1.74 8.40 4.55
N ASP A 36 -1.03 8.19 5.65
CA ASP A 36 -1.60 7.83 6.95
C ASP A 36 -1.77 9.03 7.90
N SER A 37 -1.63 10.25 7.39
CA SER A 37 -2.04 11.46 8.10
C SER A 37 -3.57 11.50 8.28
N ARG A 38 -4.04 12.22 9.31
CA ARG A 38 -5.45 12.20 9.72
C ARG A 38 -6.00 13.59 10.02
N ALA A 39 -7.19 13.88 9.51
CA ALA A 39 -7.97 15.06 9.86
C ALA A 39 -9.26 14.64 10.58
N ILE A 40 -9.60 15.40 11.62
CA ILE A 40 -10.88 15.33 12.34
C ILE A 40 -11.43 16.74 12.49
N ILE A 41 -12.75 16.87 12.62
CA ILE A 41 -13.40 18.11 13.05
C ILE A 41 -14.24 17.84 14.30
N ILE A 42 -14.28 18.81 15.22
CA ILE A 42 -15.14 18.75 16.39
C ILE A 42 -16.32 19.68 16.14
N ARG A 43 -17.55 19.14 16.17
CA ARG A 43 -18.78 19.90 15.97
C ARG A 43 -19.80 19.50 17.03
N ASN A 44 -20.29 20.47 17.81
CA ASN A 44 -21.25 20.24 18.90
C ASN A 44 -20.79 19.19 19.92
N GLY A 45 -19.47 19.12 20.19
CA GLY A 45 -18.88 18.14 21.09
C GLY A 45 -18.64 16.76 20.47
N GLU A 46 -19.07 16.51 19.23
CA GLU A 46 -18.82 15.26 18.53
C GLU A 46 -17.55 15.32 17.67
N VAL A 47 -16.76 14.24 17.68
CA VAL A 47 -15.56 14.08 16.84
C VAL A 47 -15.96 13.40 15.54
N ILE A 48 -15.77 14.09 14.42
CA ILE A 48 -16.14 13.61 13.08
C ILE A 48 -14.85 13.39 12.27
N PRO A 49 -14.58 12.16 11.77
CA PRO A 49 -13.42 11.89 10.93
C PRO A 49 -13.62 12.51 9.54
N MET A 50 -12.64 13.31 9.10
CA MET A 50 -12.70 14.03 7.84
C MET A 50 -11.82 13.42 6.74
N SER A 51 -10.95 12.47 7.07
CA SER A 51 -10.10 11.76 6.12
C SER A 51 -10.03 10.26 6.41
N SER A 52 -9.74 9.46 5.39
CA SER A 52 -9.40 8.03 5.52
C SER A 52 -7.87 7.86 5.51
N GLU A 53 -7.34 6.87 6.21
CA GLU A 53 -5.90 6.53 6.17
C GLU A 53 -5.59 5.56 5.02
N PHE A 54 -4.46 5.78 4.36
CA PHE A 54 -3.99 4.93 3.26
C PHE A 54 -2.81 4.07 3.69
N THR A 55 -3.13 2.88 4.18
CA THR A 55 -2.20 1.88 4.70
C THR A 55 -2.18 0.64 3.79
N PRO A 56 -1.24 -0.29 3.98
CA PRO A 56 -1.23 -1.56 3.24
C PRO A 56 -2.53 -2.35 3.40
N GLU A 57 -3.14 -2.32 4.58
CA GLU A 57 -4.38 -3.04 4.87
C GLU A 57 -5.60 -2.37 4.22
N THR A 58 -5.74 -1.04 4.35
CA THR A 58 -6.91 -0.32 3.79
C THR A 58 -6.91 -0.34 2.27
N GLU A 59 -5.73 -0.38 1.64
CA GLU A 59 -5.57 -0.39 0.19
C GLU A 59 -5.21 -1.78 -0.37
N ARG A 60 -5.40 -2.85 0.42
CA ARG A 60 -5.04 -4.23 0.06
C ARG A 60 -5.48 -4.60 -1.35
N GLN A 61 -6.76 -4.40 -1.68
CA GLN A 61 -7.31 -4.80 -2.98
C GLN A 61 -6.61 -4.07 -4.13
N ARG A 62 -6.32 -2.78 -3.99
CA ARG A 62 -5.60 -2.00 -5.01
C ARG A 62 -4.19 -2.52 -5.20
N LEU A 63 -3.48 -2.79 -4.09
CA LEU A 63 -2.12 -3.32 -4.13
C LEU A 63 -2.06 -4.70 -4.79
N GLN A 64 -2.93 -5.61 -4.38
CA GLN A 64 -3.00 -6.96 -4.95
C GLN A 64 -3.42 -6.93 -6.42
N TYR A 65 -4.37 -6.07 -6.79
CA TYR A 65 -4.78 -5.91 -8.18
C TYR A 65 -3.62 -5.42 -9.05
N LEU A 66 -2.86 -4.41 -8.60
CA LEU A 66 -1.67 -3.94 -9.31
C LEU A 66 -0.65 -5.07 -9.49
N ALA A 67 -0.36 -5.81 -8.43
CA ALA A 67 0.57 -6.92 -8.44
C ALA A 67 0.11 -8.09 -9.33
N TYR A 68 -1.20 -8.35 -9.38
CA TYR A 68 -1.80 -9.33 -10.28
C TYR A 68 -1.66 -8.90 -11.75
N MET A 69 -1.94 -7.62 -12.06
CA MET A 69 -1.84 -7.08 -13.42
C MET A 69 -0.39 -6.92 -13.88
N GLN A 70 0.54 -6.67 -12.96
CA GLN A 70 1.95 -6.42 -13.22
C GLN A 70 2.85 -7.29 -12.34
N PRO A 71 2.89 -8.61 -12.54
CA PRO A 71 3.60 -9.54 -11.66
C PRO A 71 5.12 -9.34 -11.63
N HIS A 72 5.69 -8.71 -12.67
CA HIS A 72 7.11 -8.35 -12.70
C HIS A 72 7.51 -7.37 -11.57
N LEU A 73 6.56 -6.58 -11.04
CA LEU A 73 6.80 -5.70 -9.90
C LEU A 73 7.09 -6.44 -8.59
N LEU A 74 6.75 -7.74 -8.52
CA LEU A 74 7.01 -8.59 -7.36
C LEU A 74 8.39 -9.26 -7.41
N GLY A 75 9.16 -9.05 -8.49
CA GLY A 75 10.51 -9.62 -8.66
C GLY A 75 10.59 -11.15 -8.59
N ASN A 76 9.45 -11.86 -8.72
CA ASN A 76 9.33 -13.30 -8.48
C ASN A 76 9.66 -13.75 -7.04
N GLU A 77 9.85 -12.81 -6.12
CA GLU A 77 10.15 -13.07 -4.70
C GLU A 77 8.90 -12.93 -3.82
N PHE A 78 7.94 -12.13 -4.28
CA PHE A 78 6.71 -11.83 -3.57
C PHE A 78 5.48 -12.47 -4.23
N THR A 79 4.47 -12.77 -3.43
CA THR A 79 3.13 -13.15 -3.90
C THR A 79 2.13 -12.04 -3.55
N HIS A 80 1.20 -11.78 -4.46
CA HIS A 80 0.08 -10.90 -4.19
C HIS A 80 -0.98 -11.58 -3.34
N LEU A 81 -1.02 -12.92 -3.27
CA LEU A 81 -2.00 -13.64 -2.47
C LEU A 81 -1.73 -13.45 -0.98
N GLU A 82 -2.81 -13.26 -0.24
CA GLU A 82 -2.76 -13.17 1.21
C GLU A 82 -3.16 -14.51 1.82
N PHE A 83 -2.46 -14.89 2.89
CA PHE A 83 -2.72 -16.08 3.70
C PHE A 83 -2.84 -15.66 5.17
N PRO A 84 -3.62 -16.38 6.01
CA PRO A 84 -3.74 -16.05 7.43
C PRO A 84 -2.41 -16.09 8.20
N ARG A 85 -1.41 -16.77 7.64
CA ARG A 85 -0.03 -16.81 8.14
C ARG A 85 0.93 -17.17 7.01
N ARG A 86 2.24 -17.02 7.24
CA ARG A 86 3.27 -17.48 6.29
C ARG A 86 3.08 -18.97 5.99
N VAL A 87 3.02 -19.27 4.71
CA VAL A 87 2.97 -20.62 4.16
C VAL A 87 4.33 -21.28 4.32
N GLN A 88 4.35 -22.51 4.81
CA GLN A 88 5.56 -23.31 4.97
C GLN A 88 5.62 -24.40 3.90
N ARG A 89 6.83 -24.81 3.50
CA ARG A 89 7.03 -25.85 2.47
C ARG A 89 6.31 -27.17 2.77
N LYS A 90 6.12 -27.53 4.05
CA LYS A 90 5.35 -28.71 4.49
C LYS A 90 3.84 -28.65 4.19
N GLU A 91 3.36 -27.52 3.69
CA GLU A 91 1.95 -27.24 3.40
C GLU A 91 1.63 -27.30 1.92
N VAL A 92 2.64 -27.41 1.05
CA VAL A 92 2.47 -27.65 -0.38
C VAL A 92 1.64 -28.92 -0.59
N GLY A 93 0.62 -28.81 -1.45
CA GLY A 93 -0.38 -29.86 -1.70
C GLY A 93 -1.52 -29.94 -0.68
N LYS A 94 -1.49 -29.16 0.43
CA LYS A 94 -2.59 -29.09 1.41
C LYS A 94 -3.49 -27.89 1.13
N ARG A 95 -4.72 -27.95 1.64
CA ARG A 95 -5.66 -26.81 1.56
C ARG A 95 -5.39 -25.80 2.65
N MET A 96 -5.37 -24.52 2.28
CA MET A 96 -5.28 -23.39 3.21
C MET A 96 -6.21 -22.27 2.75
N LEU A 97 -6.64 -21.44 3.70
CA LEU A 97 -7.34 -20.20 3.40
C LEU A 97 -6.43 -19.22 2.68
N TYR A 98 -6.93 -18.56 1.65
CA TYR A 98 -6.26 -17.48 0.94
C TYR A 98 -7.26 -16.38 0.58
N ARG A 99 -6.74 -15.20 0.26
CA ARG A 99 -7.53 -14.06 -0.20
C ARG A 99 -6.80 -13.31 -1.31
N ASP A 100 -7.54 -13.04 -2.39
CA ASP A 100 -7.05 -12.32 -3.58
C ASP A 100 -7.72 -10.93 -3.74
N PHE A 101 -7.30 -10.15 -4.73
CA PHE A 101 -7.73 -8.77 -4.96
C PHE A 101 -9.25 -8.62 -5.13
N ASN A 102 -9.91 -9.59 -5.77
CA ASN A 102 -11.36 -9.58 -6.01
C ASN A 102 -12.18 -10.14 -4.84
N MET A 103 -11.53 -10.61 -3.78
CA MET A 103 -12.20 -11.26 -2.65
C MET A 103 -12.36 -10.30 -1.47
N THR A 104 -13.53 -10.31 -0.85
CA THR A 104 -13.79 -9.63 0.43
C THR A 104 -13.52 -10.55 1.63
N GLY A 105 -13.75 -11.85 1.47
CA GLY A 105 -13.51 -12.89 2.47
C GLY A 105 -12.39 -13.86 2.10
N TRP A 106 -12.31 -14.97 2.84
CA TRP A 106 -11.36 -16.05 2.60
C TRP A 106 -11.97 -17.17 1.77
N ALA A 107 -11.18 -17.78 0.91
CA ALA A 107 -11.51 -19.02 0.20
C ALA A 107 -10.43 -20.08 0.46
N TYR A 108 -10.72 -21.35 0.20
CA TYR A 108 -9.71 -22.40 0.27
C TYR A 108 -9.04 -22.60 -1.09
N LYS A 109 -7.70 -22.67 -1.13
CA LYS A 109 -6.93 -23.21 -2.26
C LYS A 109 -6.00 -24.32 -1.82
N THR A 110 -5.58 -25.15 -2.76
CA THR A 110 -4.43 -26.04 -2.57
C THR A 110 -3.15 -25.21 -2.71
N ILE A 111 -2.23 -25.36 -1.76
CA ILE A 111 -0.97 -24.61 -1.74
C ILE A 111 0.00 -25.15 -2.79
N GLU A 112 0.62 -24.23 -3.52
CA GLU A 112 1.63 -24.48 -4.55
C GLU A 112 3.00 -23.91 -4.13
N GLU A 113 4.09 -24.27 -4.82
CA GLU A 113 5.43 -23.74 -4.49
C GLU A 113 5.48 -22.20 -4.58
N ASP A 114 4.73 -21.60 -5.51
CA ASP A 114 4.65 -20.15 -5.69
C ASP A 114 4.01 -19.42 -4.49
N ASP A 115 3.21 -20.12 -3.67
CA ASP A 115 2.62 -19.55 -2.46
C ASP A 115 3.62 -19.41 -1.30
N LEU A 116 4.82 -19.99 -1.44
CA LEU A 116 5.91 -19.84 -0.45
C LEU A 116 6.60 -18.48 -0.53
N LYS A 117 6.42 -17.76 -1.66
CA LYS A 117 6.92 -16.39 -1.88
C LYS A 117 6.46 -15.45 -0.78
N PHE A 118 7.24 -14.41 -0.52
CA PHE A 118 6.97 -13.48 0.58
C PHE A 118 5.68 -12.68 0.31
N PRO A 119 4.79 -12.44 1.29
CA PRO A 119 3.55 -11.73 1.00
C PRO A 119 3.80 -10.26 0.64
N LEU A 120 3.05 -9.76 -0.35
CA LEU A 120 3.06 -8.35 -0.75
C LEU A 120 2.73 -7.41 0.43
N ILE A 121 1.83 -7.82 1.31
CA ILE A 121 1.50 -7.09 2.54
C ILE A 121 1.93 -7.95 3.72
N TYR A 122 2.86 -7.44 4.52
CA TYR A 122 3.44 -8.15 5.65
C TYR A 122 3.19 -7.43 6.96
N GLY A 123 2.80 -8.17 7.99
CA GLY A 123 2.42 -7.63 9.29
C GLY A 123 0.97 -7.16 9.31
N GLU A 124 0.54 -6.69 10.48
CA GLU A 124 -0.84 -6.30 10.77
C GLU A 124 -0.88 -4.95 11.49
N GLY A 125 -1.97 -4.21 11.32
CA GLY A 125 -2.19 -2.90 11.92
C GLY A 125 -1.04 -1.93 11.65
N LYS A 126 -0.54 -1.27 12.71
CA LYS A 126 0.58 -0.30 12.62
C LYS A 126 1.90 -0.90 12.11
N LYS A 127 2.03 -2.23 12.12
CA LYS A 127 3.21 -2.96 11.63
C LYS A 127 3.05 -3.47 10.21
N ALA A 128 1.89 -3.28 9.58
CA ALA A 128 1.69 -3.67 8.18
C ALA A 128 2.63 -2.88 7.26
N ARG A 129 3.26 -3.57 6.31
CA ARG A 129 4.21 -3.00 5.35
C ARG A 129 4.00 -3.59 3.96
N VAL A 130 4.10 -2.76 2.93
CA VAL A 130 4.24 -3.25 1.55
C VAL A 130 5.65 -3.82 1.38
N MET A 131 5.74 -5.09 0.99
CA MET A 131 6.98 -5.85 0.79
C MET A 131 7.99 -5.67 1.94
N ALA A 132 7.49 -5.73 3.19
CA ALA A 132 8.25 -5.51 4.42
C ALA A 132 9.01 -4.16 4.51
N THR A 133 8.69 -3.19 3.65
CA THR A 133 9.49 -1.97 3.48
C THR A 133 8.78 -0.72 4.00
N ILE A 134 7.59 -0.39 3.50
CA ILE A 134 6.91 0.89 3.82
C ILE A 134 5.50 0.69 4.39
N GLY A 135 5.11 1.53 5.36
CA GLY A 135 3.83 1.46 6.08
C GLY A 135 2.70 2.31 5.51
N VAL A 136 2.93 3.03 4.41
CA VAL A 136 1.95 3.86 3.71
C VAL A 136 1.81 3.41 2.27
N THR A 137 0.65 3.66 1.66
CA THR A 137 0.37 3.26 0.27
C THR A 137 0.06 4.44 -0.64
N ARG A 138 -0.01 5.65 -0.06
CA ARG A 138 -0.13 6.91 -0.78
C ARG A 138 0.82 7.94 -0.19
N GLY A 139 1.28 8.85 -1.03
CA GLY A 139 2.25 9.88 -0.66
C GLY A 139 3.03 10.40 -1.86
N LEU A 140 3.83 11.42 -1.60
CA LEU A 140 4.71 12.06 -2.57
C LEU A 140 6.15 11.57 -2.34
N GLY A 141 6.98 11.55 -3.38
CA GLY A 141 8.38 11.11 -3.27
C GLY A 141 8.55 9.58 -3.27
N ASP A 142 9.57 9.08 -2.56
CA ASP A 142 9.97 7.66 -2.49
C ASP A 142 10.25 7.01 -3.85
N HIS A 143 10.77 7.78 -4.80
CA HIS A 143 11.02 7.30 -6.16
C HIS A 143 12.11 6.22 -6.24
N ASP A 144 13.09 6.28 -5.35
CA ASP A 144 14.21 5.32 -5.27
C ASP A 144 14.07 4.29 -4.16
N LEU A 145 12.94 4.30 -3.46
CA LEU A 145 12.73 3.35 -2.37
C LEU A 145 12.64 1.94 -2.93
N LYS A 146 13.51 1.06 -2.43
CA LYS A 146 13.60 -0.35 -2.81
C LYS A 146 13.34 -1.25 -1.61
N VAL A 147 12.89 -2.46 -1.89
CA VAL A 147 12.95 -3.55 -0.89
C VAL A 147 14.41 -3.81 -0.54
N HIS A 148 14.68 -3.96 0.77
CA HIS A 148 16.02 -4.19 1.31
C HIS A 148 16.75 -5.33 0.57
N ASP A 149 18.03 -5.12 0.24
CA ASP A 149 18.90 -6.05 -0.50
C ASP A 149 18.33 -6.55 -1.85
N SER A 150 17.47 -5.78 -2.50
CA SER A 150 16.89 -6.16 -3.81
C SER A 150 16.92 -5.01 -4.82
N ASN A 151 16.56 -5.33 -6.07
CA ASN A 151 16.30 -4.33 -7.13
C ASN A 151 14.80 -4.06 -7.34
N ILE A 152 13.95 -4.43 -6.39
CA ILE A 152 12.49 -4.25 -6.47
C ILE A 152 12.14 -2.87 -5.93
N TYR A 153 11.60 -2.02 -6.80
CA TYR A 153 11.17 -0.67 -6.43
C TYR A 153 9.77 -0.69 -5.80
N ILE A 154 9.59 0.09 -4.73
CA ILE A 154 8.31 0.26 -4.04
C ILE A 154 7.40 1.26 -4.74
N LYS A 155 7.98 2.26 -5.43
CA LYS A 155 7.25 3.39 -6.01
C LYS A 155 5.98 3.02 -6.82
N PRO A 156 5.96 1.95 -7.63
CA PRO A 156 4.74 1.54 -8.35
C PRO A 156 3.52 1.29 -7.44
N PHE A 157 3.75 0.86 -6.19
CA PHE A 157 2.68 0.61 -5.21
C PHE A 157 2.22 1.87 -4.46
N LEU A 158 2.98 2.97 -4.57
CA LEU A 158 2.72 4.25 -3.90
C LEU A 158 2.01 5.23 -4.83
N SER A 159 0.74 5.50 -4.56
CA SER A 159 -0.03 6.48 -5.32
C SER A 159 0.16 7.90 -4.77
N SER A 160 0.40 8.87 -5.66
CA SER A 160 0.40 10.29 -5.30
C SER A 160 -0.99 10.92 -5.34
N SER A 161 -2.03 10.17 -5.72
CA SER A 161 -3.40 10.70 -5.85
C SER A 161 -4.10 10.76 -4.50
N PRO A 162 -4.49 11.96 -4.01
CA PRO A 162 -5.22 12.09 -2.77
C PRO A 162 -6.67 11.61 -2.92
N GLU A 163 -7.28 11.19 -1.80
CA GLU A 163 -8.74 11.18 -1.66
C GLU A 163 -9.20 12.58 -1.22
N VAL A 164 -10.22 13.12 -1.88
CA VAL A 164 -10.82 14.42 -1.54
C VAL A 164 -12.26 14.18 -1.07
N LYS A 165 -12.61 14.71 0.11
CA LYS A 165 -13.97 14.74 0.66
C LYS A 165 -14.46 16.17 0.82
#